data_AF-A0A8S2YMJ7-F1
#
_entry.id   AF-A0A8S2YMJ7-F1
#
_cell.length_a   1.000
_cell.length_b   1.000
_cell.length_c   1.000
_cell.angle_alpha   90.00
_cell.angle_beta   90.00
_cell.angle_gamma   90.00
#
_symmetry.space_group_name_H-M   'P 1'
#
loop_
_entity.id
_entity.type
_entity.pdbx_description
1 polymer ?
#
loop_
_entity_poly.entity_id
_entity_poly.type
_entity_poly.pdbx_seq_one_letter_code
_entity_poly.pdbx_strand_id
1 'polypeptide(L)'
;RIQTKKRELNQEDFKFDIEQINETCQRVDEKLKHLTSGINPAHRSFPIALCPLINDYDVFQFSVEDAHLTHYSPIAGQVSGIVNLICRYLIKGQEWNDAVHNALTVPNLDNNIR
;
A
#
# COMPACT_ATOMS: atom_id res chain seq x y z
N ARG A 1 -19.37 27.47 28.58
CA ARG A 1 -19.94 26.71 27.44
C ARG A 1 -19.20 27.17 26.19
N ILE A 2 -18.22 26.40 25.71
CA ILE A 2 -17.49 26.74 24.47
C ILE A 2 -18.41 26.33 23.31
N GLN A 3 -18.89 27.30 22.53
CA GLN A 3 -19.56 27.02 21.26
C GLN A 3 -18.49 26.63 20.24
N THR A 4 -18.29 25.33 20.02
CA THR A 4 -17.57 24.84 18.84
C THR A 4 -18.46 25.07 17.63
N LYS A 5 -18.15 26.10 16.83
CA LYS A 5 -18.71 26.27 15.48
C LYS A 5 -18.40 24.99 14.70
N LYS A 6 -19.42 24.24 14.32
CA LYS A 6 -19.29 23.06 13.46
C LYS A 6 -18.80 23.57 12.10
N ARG A 7 -17.52 23.36 11.78
CA ARG A 7 -16.99 23.63 10.44
C ARG A 7 -17.54 22.54 9.53
N GLU A 8 -18.27 22.93 8.49
CA GLU A 8 -18.61 22.02 7.40
C GLU A 8 -17.34 21.80 6.57
N LEU A 9 -16.99 20.54 6.34
CA LEU A 9 -15.86 20.16 5.50
C LEU A 9 -16.33 20.17 4.05
N ASN A 10 -15.59 20.85 3.19
CA ASN A 10 -15.86 20.94 1.76
C ASN A 10 -14.86 20.05 0.99
N GLN A 11 -15.15 19.75 -0.28
CA GLN A 11 -14.28 18.92 -1.13
C GLN A 11 -12.84 19.47 -1.21
N GLU A 12 -12.66 20.79 -1.18
CA GLU A 12 -11.35 21.44 -1.18
C GLU A 12 -10.51 21.15 0.06
N ASP A 13 -11.15 20.84 1.21
CA ASP A 13 -10.45 20.47 2.44
C ASP A 13 -9.78 19.09 2.33
N PHE A 14 -10.13 18.30 1.31
CA PHE A 14 -9.58 16.98 1.03
C PHE A 14 -8.66 16.97 -0.21
N LYS A 15 -8.21 18.15 -0.66
CA LYS A 15 -7.21 18.22 -1.73
C LYS A 15 -5.83 17.87 -1.17
N PHE A 16 -5.42 16.64 -1.40
CA PHE A 16 -4.07 16.18 -1.07
C PHE A 16 -3.15 16.40 -2.26
N ASP A 17 -2.03 17.09 -2.01
CA ASP A 17 -0.94 17.18 -2.97
C ASP A 17 -0.14 15.88 -2.92
N ILE A 18 -0.42 14.98 -3.88
CA ILE A 18 0.23 13.67 -3.97
C ILE A 18 1.74 13.81 -4.23
N GLU A 19 2.14 14.84 -4.98
CA GLU A 19 3.56 15.12 -5.23
C GLU A 19 4.26 15.49 -3.93
N GLN A 20 3.66 16.39 -3.15
CA GLN A 20 4.17 16.76 -1.82
C GLN A 20 4.26 15.57 -0.86
N ILE A 21 3.27 14.67 -0.85
CA ILE A 21 3.27 13.46 -0.01
C ILE A 21 4.44 12.55 -0.39
N ASN A 22 4.61 12.30 -1.69
CA ASN A 22 5.68 11.44 -2.19
C ASN A 22 7.06 12.01 -1.87
N GLU A 23 7.29 13.30 -2.14
CA GLU A 23 8.53 13.99 -1.80
C GLU A 23 8.84 13.92 -0.29
N THR A 24 7.81 14.08 0.55
CA THR A 24 7.96 14.04 2.01
C THR A 24 8.35 12.64 2.47
N CYS A 25 7.68 11.60 1.96
CA CYS A 25 8.01 10.21 2.31
C CYS A 25 9.42 9.83 1.87
N GLN A 26 9.80 10.23 0.65
CA GLN A 26 11.16 10.00 0.15
C GLN A 26 12.21 10.69 1.02
N ARG A 27 12.00 11.98 1.36
CA ARG A 27 12.93 12.73 2.24
C ARG A 27 13.08 12.09 3.61
N VAL A 28 12.00 11.56 4.19
CA VAL A 28 12.05 10.84 5.48
C VAL A 28 12.87 9.56 5.34
N ASP A 29 12.67 8.79 4.27
CA ASP A 29 13.42 7.56 4.01
C ASP A 29 14.93 7.82 3.86
N GLU A 30 15.30 8.84 3.05
CA GLU A 30 16.69 9.28 2.88
C GLU A 30 17.30 9.74 4.22
N LYS A 31 16.58 10.56 4.99
CA LYS A 31 17.04 11.04 6.31
C LYS A 31 17.28 9.90 7.30
N LEU A 32 16.50 8.83 7.18
CA LEU A 32 16.62 7.63 8.01
C LEU A 32 17.52 6.55 7.37
N LYS A 33 18.30 6.91 6.35
CA LYS A 33 19.27 6.01 5.67
C LYS A 33 18.61 4.74 5.13
N HIS A 34 17.41 4.86 4.57
CA HIS A 34 16.62 3.75 4.02
C HIS A 34 16.17 2.70 5.05
N LEU A 35 16.19 3.04 6.36
CA LEU A 35 15.75 2.16 7.44
C LEU A 35 14.25 2.34 7.75
N THR A 36 13.42 2.48 6.71
CA THR A 36 11.95 2.67 6.85
C THR A 36 11.12 1.49 6.35
N SER A 37 11.73 0.34 6.09
CA SER A 37 11.09 -0.89 5.59
C SER A 37 10.17 -1.61 6.59
N GLY A 38 9.45 -0.87 7.44
CA GLY A 38 8.51 -1.41 8.40
C GLY A 38 7.30 -2.09 7.73
N ILE A 39 6.69 -3.05 8.43
CA ILE A 39 5.58 -3.87 7.92
C ILE A 39 4.21 -3.17 7.94
N ASN A 40 4.13 -1.98 8.54
CA ASN A 40 2.87 -1.27 8.77
C ASN A 40 2.00 -1.07 7.51
N PRO A 41 2.56 -0.85 6.29
CA PRO A 41 1.74 -0.82 5.07
C PRO A 41 1.00 -2.12 4.82
N ALA A 42 1.68 -3.27 4.88
CA ALA A 42 1.07 -4.58 4.62
C ALA A 42 -0.03 -4.93 5.65
N HIS A 43 0.11 -4.46 6.90
CA HIS A 43 -0.90 -4.70 7.94
C HIS A 43 -2.23 -3.97 7.70
N ARG A 44 -2.22 -2.83 7.00
CA ARG A 44 -3.41 -1.98 6.83
C ARG A 44 -4.01 -2.00 5.43
N SER A 45 -3.27 -2.49 4.43
CA SER A 45 -3.66 -2.39 3.02
C SER A 45 -4.63 -3.48 2.57
N PHE A 46 -5.05 -4.41 3.45
CA PHE A 46 -6.01 -5.48 3.15
C PHE A 46 -7.31 -5.05 2.45
N PRO A 47 -7.87 -3.83 2.63
CA PRO A 47 -9.06 -3.42 1.88
C PRO A 47 -8.85 -3.39 0.36
N ILE A 48 -7.60 -3.22 -0.12
CA ILE A 48 -7.24 -3.30 -1.54
C ILE A 48 -7.54 -4.70 -2.10
N ALA A 49 -7.27 -5.76 -1.32
CA ALA A 49 -7.56 -7.14 -1.70
C ALA A 49 -9.07 -7.45 -1.74
N LEU A 50 -9.91 -6.64 -1.09
CA LEU A 50 -11.36 -6.81 -1.07
C LEU A 50 -12.09 -5.93 -2.09
N CYS A 51 -11.45 -4.85 -2.56
CA CYS A 51 -12.09 -3.87 -3.42
C CYS A 51 -12.45 -4.48 -4.80
N PRO A 52 -13.74 -4.62 -5.17
CA PRO A 52 -14.13 -5.24 -6.44
C PRO A 52 -13.86 -4.33 -7.66
N LEU A 53 -13.57 -3.05 -7.44
CA LEU A 53 -13.25 -2.09 -8.50
C LEU A 53 -11.80 -2.18 -8.97
N ILE A 54 -10.94 -2.87 -8.21
CA ILE A 54 -9.54 -3.08 -8.54
C ILE A 54 -9.42 -4.44 -9.24
N ASN A 55 -8.87 -4.47 -10.46
CA ASN A 55 -8.62 -5.72 -11.16
C ASN A 55 -7.49 -6.49 -10.47
N ASP A 56 -7.50 -7.83 -10.60
CA ASP A 56 -6.48 -8.69 -9.98
C ASP A 56 -5.04 -8.28 -10.38
N TYR A 57 -4.84 -7.86 -11.64
CA TYR A 57 -3.53 -7.44 -12.15
C TYR A 57 -3.03 -6.12 -11.54
N ASP A 58 -3.94 -5.28 -11.03
CA ASP A 58 -3.64 -3.96 -10.49
C ASP A 58 -3.45 -3.99 -8.96
N VAL A 59 -3.87 -5.06 -8.28
CA VAL A 59 -3.80 -5.19 -6.81
C VAL A 59 -2.39 -4.94 -6.28
N PHE A 60 -1.38 -5.49 -6.93
CA PHE A 60 0.02 -5.33 -6.51
C PHE A 60 0.44 -3.87 -6.58
N GLN A 61 0.24 -3.23 -7.73
CA GLN A 61 0.69 -1.86 -7.97
C GLN A 61 -0.02 -0.87 -7.05
N PHE A 62 -1.34 -0.99 -6.87
CA PHE A 62 -2.07 -0.14 -5.92
C PHE A 62 -1.62 -0.33 -4.47
N SER A 63 -1.19 -1.54 -4.10
CA SER A 63 -0.66 -1.81 -2.75
C SER A 63 0.71 -1.19 -2.52
N VAL A 64 1.54 -1.12 -3.57
CA VAL A 64 2.83 -0.42 -3.55
C VAL A 64 2.60 1.09 -3.44
N GLU A 65 1.67 1.63 -4.22
CA GLU A 65 1.31 3.05 -4.18
C GLU A 65 0.73 3.46 -2.82
N ASP A 66 -0.17 2.66 -2.23
CA ASP A 66 -0.68 2.90 -0.87
C ASP A 66 0.44 2.86 0.18
N ALA A 67 1.41 1.96 0.03
CA ALA A 67 2.56 1.91 0.93
C ALA A 67 3.39 3.19 0.84
N HIS A 68 3.67 3.68 -0.38
CA HIS A 68 4.46 4.87 -0.65
C HIS A 68 3.88 6.16 -0.06
N LEU A 69 2.58 6.21 0.25
CA LEU A 69 1.98 7.33 0.98
C LEU A 69 2.57 7.53 2.39
N THR A 70 3.29 6.54 2.93
CA THR A 70 3.87 6.60 4.28
C THR A 70 5.26 5.95 4.41
N HIS A 71 5.61 5.02 3.51
CA HIS A 71 6.84 4.23 3.53
C HIS A 71 7.38 4.20 2.10
N TYR A 72 8.39 5.01 1.81
CA TYR A 72 9.02 5.06 0.48
C TYR A 72 9.86 3.81 0.18
N SER A 73 10.16 2.98 1.19
CA SER A 73 10.94 1.76 1.03
C SER A 73 10.34 0.81 -0.02
N PRO A 74 11.13 0.41 -1.04
CA PRO A 74 10.71 -0.57 -2.05
C PRO A 74 10.32 -1.92 -1.44
N ILE A 75 10.95 -2.32 -0.33
CA ILE A 75 10.65 -3.59 0.35
C ILE A 75 9.28 -3.51 1.02
N ALA A 76 8.98 -2.41 1.72
CA ALA A 76 7.69 -2.22 2.38
C ALA A 76 6.54 -2.23 1.35
N GLY A 77 6.73 -1.58 0.20
CA GLY A 77 5.77 -1.59 -0.90
C GLY A 77 5.51 -2.98 -1.46
N GLN A 78 6.55 -3.73 -1.79
CA GLN A 78 6.40 -5.06 -2.36
C GLN A 78 5.80 -6.08 -1.37
N VAL A 79 6.17 -6.03 -0.09
CA VAL A 79 5.54 -6.88 0.93
C VAL A 79 4.05 -6.57 1.07
N SER A 80 3.66 -5.29 1.02
CA SER A 80 2.24 -4.89 0.97
C SER A 80 1.53 -5.50 -0.25
N GLY A 81 2.15 -5.43 -1.43
CA GLY A 81 1.63 -6.04 -2.66
C GLY A 81 1.48 -7.56 -2.58
N ILE A 82 2.50 -8.28 -2.10
CA ILE A 82 2.46 -9.74 -1.94
C ILE A 82 1.33 -10.14 -1.00
N VAL A 83 1.23 -9.50 0.18
CA VAL A 83 0.19 -9.82 1.16
C VAL A 83 -1.21 -9.62 0.58
N ASN A 84 -1.45 -8.51 -0.13
CA ASN A 84 -2.76 -8.28 -0.75
C ASN A 84 -3.07 -9.24 -1.89
N LEU A 85 -2.09 -9.67 -2.67
CA LEU A 85 -2.29 -10.71 -3.68
C LEU A 85 -2.64 -12.05 -3.04
N ILE A 86 -1.92 -12.47 -2.00
CA ILE A 86 -2.24 -13.69 -1.24
C ILE A 86 -3.68 -13.61 -0.76
N CYS A 87 -4.07 -12.50 -0.11
CA CYS A 87 -5.44 -12.30 0.33
C CYS A 87 -6.45 -12.36 -0.84
N ARG A 88 -6.18 -11.67 -1.95
CA ARG A 88 -7.06 -11.67 -3.14
C ARG A 88 -7.26 -13.08 -3.70
N TYR A 89 -6.19 -13.86 -3.81
CA TYR A 89 -6.25 -15.23 -4.31
C TYR A 89 -7.04 -16.15 -3.38
N LEU A 90 -6.80 -16.05 -2.06
CA LEU A 90 -7.55 -16.81 -1.06
C LEU A 90 -9.04 -16.45 -1.05
N ILE A 91 -9.38 -15.14 -1.13
CA ILE A 91 -10.77 -14.66 -1.23
C ILE A 91 -11.47 -15.25 -2.46
N LYS A 92 -10.74 -15.44 -3.55
CA LYS A 92 -11.24 -16.04 -4.80
C LYS A 92 -11.24 -17.58 -4.79
N GLY A 93 -10.86 -18.20 -3.68
CA GLY A 93 -10.94 -19.65 -3.47
C GLY A 93 -9.72 -20.44 -3.96
N GLN A 94 -8.57 -19.80 -4.16
CA GLN A 94 -7.32 -20.55 -4.38
C GLN A 94 -6.84 -21.22 -3.09
N GLU A 95 -6.16 -22.35 -3.24
CA GLU A 95 -5.47 -23.01 -2.13
C GLU A 95 -4.26 -22.18 -1.67
N TRP A 96 -3.87 -22.35 -0.40
CA TRP A 96 -2.78 -21.59 0.21
C TRP A 96 -1.47 -21.61 -0.61
N ASN A 97 -1.04 -22.80 -1.05
CA ASN A 97 0.21 -22.94 -1.79
C ASN A 97 0.17 -22.23 -3.13
N ASP A 98 -0.95 -22.31 -3.84
CA ASP A 98 -1.14 -21.63 -5.14
C ASP A 98 -1.19 -20.11 -4.95
N ALA A 99 -1.91 -19.63 -3.93
CA ALA A 99 -1.98 -18.20 -3.62
C ALA A 99 -0.60 -17.60 -3.30
N VAL A 100 0.20 -18.27 -2.48
CA VAL A 100 1.56 -17.84 -2.15
C VAL A 100 2.48 -17.90 -3.38
N HIS A 101 2.43 -19.00 -4.15
CA HIS A 101 3.23 -19.16 -5.35
C HIS A 101 2.93 -18.06 -6.39
N ASN A 102 1.65 -17.82 -6.66
CA ASN A 102 1.21 -16.81 -7.61
C ASN A 102 1.61 -15.40 -7.15
N ALA A 103 1.48 -15.10 -5.86
CA ALA A 103 1.86 -13.78 -5.33
C ALA A 103 3.37 -13.51 -5.40
N LEU A 104 4.23 -14.54 -5.31
CA LEU A 104 5.69 -14.41 -5.38
C LEU A 104 6.25 -14.50 -6.82
N THR A 105 5.40 -14.79 -7.79
CA THR A 105 5.77 -14.90 -9.21
C THR A 105 5.27 -13.72 -10.04
N VAL A 106 4.65 -12.71 -9.42
CA VAL A 106 4.17 -11.54 -10.16
C VAL A 106 5.32 -10.78 -10.84
N PRO A 107 5.06 -10.22 -12.03
CA PRO A 107 6.01 -9.34 -12.70
C PRO A 107 6.37 -8.15 -11.79
N ASN A 108 7.62 -7.68 -11.87
CA ASN A 108 8.12 -6.50 -11.14
C ASN A 108 8.39 -6.67 -9.64
N LEU A 109 8.50 -7.90 -9.14
CA LEU A 109 9.18 -8.14 -7.87
C LEU A 109 10.68 -7.82 -8.03
N ASP A 110 11.19 -6.93 -7.18
CA ASP A 110 12.61 -6.66 -7.06
C ASP A 110 13.34 -7.94 -6.61
N ASN A 111 14.51 -8.17 -7.17
CA ASN A 111 15.33 -9.35 -6.87
C ASN A 111 15.72 -9.45 -5.39
N ASN A 112 15.64 -8.36 -4.62
CA ASN A 112 15.96 -8.34 -3.20
C ASN A 112 14.89 -8.99 -2.29
N ILE A 113 13.78 -9.49 -2.84
CA ILE A 113 12.70 -10.16 -2.08
C ILE A 113 12.62 -11.67 -2.34
N ARG A 114 13.42 -12.21 -3.27
CA ARG A 114 13.49 -13.65 -3.56
C ARG A 114 14.60 -14.36 -2.79
#